data_AF-A0A285DRM8-F1
#
_entry.id   AF-A0A285DRM8-F1
#
_cell.length_a   1.000
_cell.length_b   1.000
_cell.length_c   1.000
_cell.angle_alpha   90.00
_cell.angle_beta   90.00
_cell.angle_gamma   90.00
#
_symmetry.space_group_name_H-M   'P 1'
#
loop_
_entity.id
_entity.type
_entity.pdbx_description
1 polymer ?
#
loop_
_entity_poly.entity_id
_entity_poly.type
_entity_poly.pdbx_seq_one_letter_code
_entity_poly.pdbx_strand_id
1 'polypeptide(L)'
;MNTAKDYGDCQIYLRGGNRESVTALVAATLGASVDDHYTIRTGRMVFEIRDNPDDGLAADFIGWPFTIEAQADDSAPVLVEAVAHVLTAFWNRGLDAVAACDFEDELPDLGGRPRYR
;
A
#
# COMPACT_ATOMS: atom_id res chain seq x y z
N MET A 1 -11.96 -24.91 -8.83
CA MET A 1 -12.75 -23.73 -8.41
C MET A 1 -11.82 -22.54 -8.54
N ASN A 2 -12.10 -21.63 -9.47
CA ASN A 2 -11.39 -20.35 -9.53
C ASN A 2 -12.02 -19.49 -8.43
N THR A 3 -11.32 -19.30 -7.31
CA THR A 3 -11.72 -18.27 -6.35
C THR A 3 -11.59 -16.93 -7.07
N ALA A 4 -12.68 -16.18 -7.18
CA ALA A 4 -12.59 -14.83 -7.74
C ALA A 4 -11.71 -14.00 -6.80
N LYS A 5 -10.66 -13.37 -7.32
CA LYS A 5 -9.83 -12.44 -6.55
C LYS A 5 -10.68 -11.25 -6.12
N ASP A 6 -10.53 -10.82 -4.88
CA ASP A 6 -11.04 -9.52 -4.47
C ASP A 6 -10.09 -8.42 -4.97
N TYR A 7 -10.63 -7.38 -5.61
CA TYR A 7 -9.89 -6.20 -6.04
C TYR A 7 -10.40 -4.93 -5.34
N GLY A 8 -11.19 -5.09 -4.28
CA GLY A 8 -11.77 -3.98 -3.51
C GLY A 8 -10.82 -3.44 -2.44
N ASP A 9 -9.86 -4.24 -1.96
CA ASP A 9 -8.91 -3.82 -0.94
C ASP A 9 -7.49 -4.33 -1.16
N CYS A 10 -6.52 -3.63 -0.57
CA CYS A 10 -5.16 -4.13 -0.42
C CYS A 10 -4.47 -3.48 0.78
N GLN A 11 -3.81 -4.30 1.59
CA GLN A 11 -2.99 -3.84 2.69
C GLN A 11 -1.54 -3.68 2.24
N ILE A 12 -0.92 -2.52 2.52
CA ILE A 12 0.51 -2.32 2.26
C ILE A 12 1.23 -2.12 3.58
N TYR A 13 2.23 -2.94 3.86
CA TYR A 13 3.15 -2.80 4.99
C TYR A 13 4.37 -2.00 4.57
N LEU A 14 4.81 -1.07 5.40
CA LEU A 14 5.86 -0.12 5.06
C LEU A 14 6.81 0.12 6.24
N ARG A 15 8.11 0.18 5.95
CA ARG A 15 9.13 0.67 6.88
C ARG A 15 10.04 1.70 6.23
N GLY A 16 10.38 2.71 7.03
CA GLY A 16 11.21 3.85 6.64
C GLY A 16 10.39 5.13 6.53
N GLY A 17 11.06 6.27 6.66
CA GLY A 17 10.40 7.58 6.69
C GLY A 17 9.54 7.79 7.94
N ASN A 18 8.60 8.72 7.83
CA ASN A 18 7.58 9.02 8.85
C ASN A 18 6.21 9.23 8.18
N ARG A 19 5.13 9.16 8.96
CA ARG A 19 3.75 9.24 8.43
C ARG A 19 3.49 10.45 7.53
N GLU A 20 4.04 11.62 7.84
CA GLU A 20 3.91 12.83 7.00
C GLU A 20 4.59 12.64 5.63
N SER A 21 5.86 12.22 5.62
CA SER A 21 6.61 11.98 4.38
C SER A 21 6.01 10.86 3.52
N VAL A 22 5.49 9.81 4.15
CA VAL A 22 4.82 8.70 3.48
C VAL A 22 3.53 9.16 2.84
N THR A 23 2.70 9.89 3.58
CA THR A 23 1.45 10.46 3.08
C THR A 23 1.70 11.40 1.90
N ALA A 24 2.70 12.29 2.01
CA ALA A 24 3.08 13.19 0.93
C ALA A 24 3.54 12.44 -0.33
N LEU A 25 4.29 11.35 -0.17
CA LEU A 25 4.75 10.52 -1.29
C LEU A 25 3.60 9.79 -1.97
N VAL A 26 2.66 9.21 -1.21
CA VAL A 26 1.47 8.55 -1.78
C VAL A 26 0.63 9.58 -2.53
N ALA A 27 0.37 10.74 -1.95
CA ALA A 27 -0.42 11.80 -2.57
C ALA A 27 0.21 12.29 -3.88
N ALA A 28 1.52 12.55 -3.87
CA ALA A 28 2.26 12.95 -5.07
C ALA A 28 2.24 11.85 -6.15
N THR A 29 2.35 10.59 -5.76
CA THR A 29 2.32 9.43 -6.69
C THR A 29 0.97 9.30 -7.36
N LEU A 30 -0.11 9.52 -6.61
CA LEU A 30 -1.48 9.40 -7.09
C LEU A 30 -2.03 10.69 -7.73
N GLY A 31 -1.23 11.76 -7.77
CA GLY A 31 -1.67 13.08 -8.25
C GLY A 31 -2.85 13.64 -7.44
N ALA A 32 -2.89 13.33 -6.15
CA ALA A 32 -4.03 13.55 -5.26
C ALA A 32 -3.69 14.53 -4.12
N SER A 33 -4.73 15.09 -3.51
CA SER A 33 -4.59 15.88 -2.29
C SER A 33 -4.70 14.98 -1.07
N VAL A 34 -4.01 15.38 -0.01
CA VAL A 34 -4.13 14.80 1.33
C VAL A 34 -5.30 15.50 2.02
N ASP A 35 -6.24 14.72 2.53
CA ASP A 35 -7.29 15.24 3.41
C ASP A 35 -6.76 15.34 4.85
N ASP A 36 -7.51 15.99 5.74
CA ASP A 36 -7.20 15.93 7.17
C ASP A 36 -7.16 14.45 7.62
N HIS A 37 -6.17 14.07 8.43
CA HIS A 37 -5.94 12.71 8.98
C HIS A 37 -5.23 11.66 8.09
N TYR A 38 -4.26 12.05 7.25
CA TYR A 38 -3.41 11.08 6.50
C TYR A 38 -4.22 10.12 5.60
N THR A 39 -5.37 10.61 5.14
CA THR A 39 -6.21 9.94 4.16
C THR A 39 -6.03 10.63 2.82
N ILE A 40 -5.89 9.85 1.75
CA ILE A 40 -5.74 10.35 0.39
C ILE A 40 -6.88 9.80 -0.43
N ARG A 41 -7.66 10.70 -1.03
CA ARG A 41 -8.80 10.35 -1.89
C ARG A 41 -8.46 10.68 -3.33
N THR A 42 -8.59 9.69 -4.22
CA THR A 42 -8.37 9.87 -5.65
C THR A 42 -9.37 9.05 -6.45
N GLY A 43 -10.23 9.74 -7.21
CA GLY A 43 -11.35 9.09 -7.90
C GLY A 43 -12.27 8.36 -6.91
N ARG A 44 -12.39 7.03 -7.07
CA ARG A 44 -13.15 6.12 -6.21
C ARG A 44 -12.27 5.31 -5.26
N MET A 45 -11.03 5.74 -5.07
CA MET A 45 -10.07 5.05 -4.22
C MET A 45 -9.74 5.89 -2.99
N VAL A 46 -9.52 5.19 -1.89
CA VAL A 46 -9.08 5.76 -0.62
C VAL A 46 -7.80 5.03 -0.21
N PHE A 47 -6.79 5.81 0.20
CA PHE A 47 -5.57 5.31 0.80
C PHE A 47 -5.43 5.93 2.18
N GLU A 48 -5.44 5.11 3.23
CA GLU A 48 -5.32 5.57 4.60
C GLU A 48 -4.02 5.08 5.22
N ILE A 49 -3.17 6.02 5.66
CA ILE A 49 -1.88 5.71 6.26
C ILE A 49 -2.05 5.62 7.78
N ARG A 50 -1.70 4.47 8.35
CA ARG A 50 -1.86 4.17 9.78
C ARG A 50 -0.55 3.74 10.41
N ASP A 51 -0.46 3.95 11.71
CA ASP A 51 0.54 3.28 12.53
C ASP A 51 0.13 1.80 12.65
N ASN A 52 1.08 0.87 12.51
CA ASN A 52 0.79 -0.55 12.59
C ASN A 52 0.65 -0.99 14.06
N PRO A 53 -0.49 -1.54 14.51
CA PRO A 53 -0.61 -2.06 15.87
C PRO A 53 0.37 -3.21 16.17
N ASP A 54 0.86 -3.90 15.14
CA ASP A 54 1.79 -5.02 15.24
C ASP A 54 3.27 -4.60 15.14
N ASP A 55 3.58 -3.30 15.21
CA ASP A 55 4.97 -2.80 15.15
C ASP A 55 5.89 -3.50 16.16
N GLY A 56 6.94 -4.12 15.64
CA GLY A 56 7.92 -4.89 16.41
C GLY A 56 7.44 -6.24 16.96
N LEU A 57 6.20 -6.67 16.67
CA LEU A 57 5.65 -7.95 17.13
C LEU A 57 6.01 -9.14 16.22
N ALA A 58 6.45 -8.87 14.98
CA ALA A 58 6.92 -9.88 14.03
C ALA A 58 8.28 -9.49 13.43
N ALA A 59 9.07 -10.51 13.05
CA ALA A 59 10.41 -10.30 12.48
C ALA A 59 10.37 -9.92 10.99
N ASP A 60 9.26 -10.17 10.30
CA ASP A 60 9.05 -9.89 8.89
C ASP A 60 8.22 -8.60 8.69
N PHE A 61 7.71 -8.39 7.47
CA PHE A 61 6.98 -7.17 7.12
C PHE A 61 5.69 -6.94 7.92
N ILE A 62 5.14 -7.99 8.55
CA ILE A 62 3.96 -7.88 9.41
C ILE A 62 4.24 -6.98 10.61
N GLY A 63 5.49 -6.97 11.09
CA GLY A 63 5.92 -6.17 12.24
C GLY A 63 6.48 -4.80 11.88
N TRP A 64 6.29 -4.32 10.64
CA TRP A 64 6.80 -3.01 10.22
C TRP A 64 5.95 -1.85 10.77
N PRO A 65 6.50 -0.63 10.94
CA PRO A 65 5.85 0.42 11.73
C PRO A 65 4.58 1.01 11.12
N PHE A 66 4.40 0.92 9.80
CA PHE A 66 3.28 1.56 9.11
C PHE A 66 2.51 0.58 8.25
N THR A 67 1.22 0.87 8.12
CA THR A 67 0.36 0.26 7.13
C THR A 67 -0.35 1.30 6.28
N ILE A 68 -0.76 0.90 5.08
CA ILE A 68 -1.64 1.66 4.20
C ILE A 68 -2.79 0.75 3.82
N GLU A 69 -4.00 1.16 4.20
CA GLU A 69 -5.25 0.53 3.73
C GLU A 69 -5.64 1.20 2.41
N ALA A 70 -5.49 0.48 1.30
CA ALA A 70 -5.93 0.92 -0.02
C ALA A 70 -7.26 0.25 -0.35
N GLN A 71 -8.28 1.05 -0.69
CA GLN A 71 -9.63 0.56 -0.97
C GLN A 71 -10.19 1.24 -2.21
N ALA A 72 -11.06 0.53 -2.92
CA ALA A 72 -11.84 1.05 -4.04
C ALA A 72 -13.32 0.67 -3.88
N ASP A 73 -14.24 1.60 -4.21
CA ASP A 73 -15.69 1.37 -4.11
C ASP A 73 -16.18 0.21 -4.99
N ASP A 74 -15.48 -0.05 -6.11
CA ASP A 74 -15.73 -1.18 -7.01
C ASP A 74 -14.43 -1.98 -7.19
N SER A 75 -14.53 -3.31 -7.29
CA SER A 75 -13.41 -4.19 -7.60
C SER A 75 -12.90 -3.91 -9.01
N ALA A 76 -11.91 -3.03 -9.09
CA ALA A 76 -11.49 -2.43 -10.35
C ALA A 76 -9.98 -2.60 -10.56
N PRO A 77 -9.53 -2.95 -11.78
CA PRO A 77 -8.11 -3.00 -12.15
C PRO A 77 -7.33 -1.71 -11.82
N VAL A 78 -8.03 -0.58 -11.65
CA VAL A 78 -7.43 0.70 -11.26
C VAL A 78 -6.76 0.65 -9.88
N LEU A 79 -7.28 -0.15 -8.92
CA LEU A 79 -6.64 -0.29 -7.61
C LEU A 79 -5.30 -1.02 -7.73
N VAL A 80 -5.24 -2.05 -8.57
CA VAL A 80 -3.99 -2.80 -8.86
C VAL A 80 -2.93 -1.86 -9.41
N GLU A 81 -3.28 -1.04 -10.41
CA GLU A 81 -2.37 -0.06 -11.01
C GLU A 81 -1.90 0.99 -9.98
N ALA A 82 -2.82 1.51 -9.17
CA ALA A 82 -2.49 2.49 -8.14
C ALA A 82 -1.54 1.92 -7.06
N VAL A 83 -1.82 0.71 -6.56
CA VAL A 83 -0.95 0.01 -5.60
C VAL A 83 0.42 -0.27 -6.23
N ALA A 84 0.48 -0.72 -7.48
CA ALA A 84 1.74 -0.96 -8.19
C ALA A 84 2.61 0.31 -8.30
N HIS A 85 1.99 1.46 -8.61
CA HIS A 85 2.68 2.74 -8.65
C HIS A 85 3.19 3.18 -7.27
N VAL A 86 2.38 3.02 -6.22
CA VAL A 86 2.75 3.35 -4.84
C VAL A 86 3.93 2.50 -4.37
N LEU A 87 3.89 1.18 -4.57
CA LEU A 87 5.00 0.28 -4.22
C LEU A 87 6.30 0.68 -4.93
N THR A 88 6.21 0.91 -6.24
CA THR A 88 7.36 1.30 -7.06
C THR A 88 7.93 2.65 -6.58
N ALA A 89 7.07 3.60 -6.23
CA ALA A 89 7.49 4.90 -5.69
C ALA A 89 8.22 4.75 -4.34
N PHE A 90 7.74 3.88 -3.44
CA PHE A 90 8.44 3.60 -2.19
C PHE A 90 9.83 3.02 -2.41
N TRP A 91 9.93 1.98 -3.24
CA TRP A 91 11.22 1.34 -3.50
C TRP A 91 12.22 2.28 -4.18
N ASN A 92 11.75 3.12 -5.12
CA ASN A 92 12.60 4.14 -5.76
C ASN A 92 13.12 5.20 -4.78
N ARG A 93 12.50 5.32 -3.60
CA ARG A 93 12.91 6.24 -2.53
C ARG A 93 13.68 5.53 -1.41
N GLY A 94 13.97 4.24 -1.57
CA GLY A 94 14.67 3.43 -0.58
C GLY A 94 13.83 3.07 0.63
N LEU A 95 12.50 3.13 0.50
CA LEU A 95 11.55 2.69 1.53
C LEU A 95 11.19 1.22 1.28
N ASP A 96 11.13 0.44 2.35
CA ASP A 96 10.73 -0.96 2.30
C ASP A 96 9.20 -1.04 2.28
N ALA A 97 8.62 -1.68 1.26
CA ALA A 97 7.17 -1.81 1.14
C ALA A 97 6.76 -3.19 0.61
N VAL A 98 5.72 -3.78 1.20
CA VAL A 98 5.11 -5.06 0.80
C VAL A 98 3.59 -4.93 0.76
N ALA A 99 2.97 -5.28 -0.35
CA ALA A 99 1.53 -5.44 -0.45
C ALA A 99 1.11 -6.87 -0.07
N ALA A 100 0.02 -6.97 0.69
CA ALA A 100 -0.64 -8.19 1.07
C ALA A 100 -2.12 -8.14 0.68
N CYS A 101 -2.47 -8.80 -0.43
CA CYS A 101 -3.83 -8.81 -0.99
C CYS A 101 -4.03 -9.92 -2.04
N ASP A 102 -5.28 -10.16 -2.46
CA ASP A 102 -5.65 -11.27 -3.35
C ASP A 102 -5.04 -11.17 -4.76
N PHE A 103 -4.59 -9.98 -5.16
CA PHE A 103 -3.96 -9.70 -6.46
C PHE A 103 -2.45 -9.46 -6.37
N GLU A 104 -1.79 -9.92 -5.29
CA GLU A 104 -0.32 -9.85 -5.12
C GLU A 104 0.48 -10.30 -6.36
N ASP A 105 0.02 -11.34 -7.05
CA ASP A 105 0.64 -11.90 -8.25
C ASP A 105 0.58 -11.01 -9.49
N GLU A 106 -0.28 -9.99 -9.48
CA GLU A 106 -0.38 -8.97 -10.52
C GLU A 106 0.46 -7.72 -10.20
N LEU A 107 0.94 -7.61 -8.96
CA LEU A 107 1.78 -6.51 -8.53
C LEU A 107 3.26 -6.75 -8.88
N PRO A 108 4.03 -5.67 -9.08
CA PRO A 108 5.48 -5.77 -9.23
C PRO A 108 6.13 -6.60 -8.13
N ASP A 109 7.06 -7.48 -8.51
CA ASP A 109 7.76 -8.39 -7.61
C ASP A 109 6.83 -9.14 -6.64
N LEU A 110 5.65 -9.60 -7.08
CA LEU A 110 4.68 -10.31 -6.24
C LEU A 110 4.30 -9.50 -4.97
N GLY A 111 4.02 -8.22 -5.16
CA GLY A 111 3.75 -7.27 -4.07
C GLY A 111 4.99 -6.93 -3.23
N GLY A 112 6.20 -7.26 -3.67
CA GLY A 112 7.46 -7.00 -2.96
C GLY A 112 7.91 -8.13 -2.02
N ARG A 113 7.14 -9.21 -1.87
CA ARG A 113 7.46 -10.32 -0.95
C ARG A 113 8.85 -10.95 -1.17
N PRO A 114 9.34 -11.16 -2.40
CA PRO A 114 10.67 -11.71 -2.65
C PRO A 114 11.83 -10.80 -2.21
N ARG A 115 11.59 -9.50 -1.99
CA ARG A 115 12.64 -8.53 -1.63
C ARG A 115 13.05 -8.60 -0.17
N TYR A 116 12.21 -9.14 0.71
CA TYR A 116 12.37 -9.05 2.17
C TYR A 116 12.17 -10.40 2.87
N ARG A 117 12.44 -11.50 2.15
CA ARG A 117 12.47 -12.85 2.69
C ARG A 117 13.74 -13.14 3.50
#